data_AF-A0A3A0EDX2-F1
#
_entry.id   AF-A0A3A0EDX2-F1
#
_cell.length_a   1.000
_cell.length_b   1.000
_cell.length_c   1.000
_cell.angle_alpha   90.00
_cell.angle_beta   90.00
_cell.angle_gamma   90.00
#
_symmetry.space_group_name_H-M   'P 1'
#
loop_
_entity.id
_entity.type
_entity.pdbx_description
1 polymer ?
#
loop_
_entity_poly.entity_id
_entity_poly.type
_entity_poly.pdbx_seq_one_letter_code
_entity_poly.pdbx_strand_id
1 'polypeptide(L)'
;MAPKKHRRSESKAPAASERMNRLKAKALAQVAGQAWGANQRHTTIVLLAEALRREPTNTETMVQLAAAYGRQRFYDKAEAILSRLLELAPRKARIWRQAAQTYALIDRPERAVECYRRCLQLYGDKAEGVPALVELAALEERRHELEAAQASLSEALRLAPGHEEALLQQAFLWRRSGRTTQAEVVLRDLAGDPSRTPSTRTQAWYELAQVLDDAEQYDEAHRALVAAKEIARKFAGAHHRENELTLQKNREMVAQLGQEHYQRWRAAAHQDSPYRLAILTGHPRSGTTLVEQVLDGHAEAVSADEFDVLTHWIYLPIMSRFPITQSVLSIVDRVPPAVRQQARAAYWQQTEAILAAPIGSRLLIDKNPAMTLLLPVVNWALPEAKMLIALRDPRDVVLSCFMQRLQPNPITVNWLSLESAAAFYAQMMNTWLAVRRWTEGQWLQFRYEDVVADLAGQARRILDFLGLPWNDQVLDFQKHARDKIVRSPTYQDVTKPLYQSSVGRWRRYEKYLAPAAKALAPFVQEFGYDAT
;
A
#
# COMPACT_ATOMS: atom_id res chain seq x y z
N MET A 1 -24.73 23.43 -71.59
CA MET A 1 -25.23 23.32 -70.21
C MET A 1 -25.21 21.85 -69.79
N ALA A 2 -24.43 21.48 -68.79
CA ALA A 2 -24.46 20.16 -68.16
C ALA A 2 -24.27 20.34 -66.65
N PRO A 3 -25.19 19.88 -65.77
CA PRO A 3 -25.07 20.09 -64.33
C PRO A 3 -24.37 18.92 -63.62
N LYS A 4 -23.57 19.30 -62.63
CA LYS A 4 -22.79 18.47 -61.71
C LYS A 4 -23.66 17.52 -60.88
N LYS A 5 -23.26 16.25 -60.76
CA LYS A 5 -23.76 15.32 -59.72
C LYS A 5 -22.78 15.27 -58.55
N HIS A 6 -23.20 15.79 -57.41
CA HIS A 6 -22.56 15.58 -56.10
C HIS A 6 -22.81 14.13 -55.63
N ARG A 7 -21.74 13.38 -55.34
CA ARG A 7 -21.80 12.16 -54.51
C ARG A 7 -21.69 12.58 -53.04
N ARG A 8 -22.77 12.43 -52.27
CA ARG A 8 -22.73 12.37 -50.80
C ARG A 8 -22.35 10.95 -50.38
N SER A 9 -21.35 10.80 -49.52
CA SER A 9 -20.99 9.54 -48.87
C SER A 9 -21.96 9.23 -47.74
N GLU A 10 -22.79 8.20 -47.88
CA GLU A 10 -23.63 7.68 -46.80
C GLU A 10 -22.80 6.80 -45.85
N SER A 11 -22.68 7.20 -44.58
CA SER A 11 -22.15 6.33 -43.53
C SER A 11 -23.24 5.36 -43.07
N LYS A 12 -23.07 4.05 -43.29
CA LYS A 12 -24.03 3.03 -42.85
C LYS A 12 -24.05 2.91 -41.31
N ALA A 13 -25.24 2.98 -40.72
CA ALA A 13 -25.44 2.72 -39.29
C ALA A 13 -25.09 1.26 -38.92
N PRO A 14 -24.51 1.01 -37.73
CA PRO A 14 -24.13 -0.34 -37.31
C PRO A 14 -25.35 -1.27 -37.16
N ALA A 15 -25.18 -2.55 -37.51
CA ALA A 15 -26.24 -3.55 -37.44
C ALA A 15 -26.79 -3.70 -36.01
N ALA A 16 -28.08 -4.02 -35.85
CA ALA A 16 -28.75 -4.08 -34.54
C ALA A 16 -28.04 -4.98 -33.51
N SER A 17 -27.39 -6.07 -33.97
CA SER A 17 -26.55 -6.96 -33.14
C SER A 17 -25.30 -6.25 -32.60
N GLU A 18 -24.64 -5.43 -33.40
CA GLU A 18 -23.47 -4.65 -32.99
C GLU A 18 -23.84 -3.56 -32.00
N ARG A 19 -24.96 -2.87 -32.22
CA ARG A 19 -25.52 -1.89 -31.28
C ARG A 19 -25.86 -2.53 -29.93
N MET A 20 -26.46 -3.72 -29.94
CA MET A 20 -26.78 -4.49 -28.74
C MET A 20 -25.50 -4.91 -27.99
N ASN A 21 -24.47 -5.36 -28.70
CA ASN A 21 -23.19 -5.72 -28.10
C ASN A 21 -22.50 -4.52 -27.44
N ARG A 22 -22.50 -3.34 -28.06
CA ARG A 22 -21.97 -2.11 -27.44
C ARG A 22 -22.72 -1.71 -26.17
N LEU A 23 -24.05 -1.80 -26.18
CA LEU A 23 -24.86 -1.52 -24.97
C LEU A 23 -24.55 -2.49 -23.83
N LYS A 24 -24.44 -3.79 -24.13
CA LYS A 24 -24.06 -4.81 -23.14
C LYS A 24 -22.63 -4.60 -22.62
N ALA A 25 -21.67 -4.30 -23.49
CA ALA A 25 -20.30 -4.00 -23.11
C ALA A 25 -20.23 -2.80 -22.14
N LYS A 26 -20.95 -1.72 -22.47
CA LYS A 26 -21.04 -0.53 -21.60
C LYS A 26 -21.64 -0.85 -20.24
N ALA A 27 -22.73 -1.63 -20.19
CA ALA A 27 -23.34 -2.03 -18.92
C ALA A 27 -22.38 -2.87 -18.07
N LEU A 28 -21.67 -3.83 -18.68
CA LEU A 28 -20.68 -4.65 -17.99
C LEU A 28 -19.52 -3.82 -17.42
N ALA A 29 -18.99 -2.87 -18.19
CA ALA A 29 -17.92 -1.98 -17.73
C ALA A 29 -18.39 -1.09 -16.56
N GLN A 30 -19.64 -0.64 -16.57
CA GLN A 30 -20.23 0.12 -15.47
C GLN A 30 -20.35 -0.72 -14.19
N VAL A 31 -20.86 -1.94 -14.29
CA VAL A 31 -20.94 -2.87 -13.15
C VAL A 31 -19.53 -3.23 -12.67
N ALA A 32 -18.57 -3.36 -13.57
CA ALA A 32 -17.18 -3.57 -13.19
C ALA A 32 -16.61 -2.40 -12.37
N GLY A 33 -16.94 -1.15 -12.71
CA GLY A 33 -16.58 0.01 -11.91
C GLY A 33 -17.16 0.00 -10.49
N GLN A 34 -18.40 -0.47 -10.33
CA GLN A 34 -19.01 -0.66 -9.02
C GLN A 34 -18.34 -1.79 -8.23
N ALA A 35 -18.07 -2.92 -8.88
CA ALA A 35 -17.35 -4.04 -8.30
C ALA A 35 -15.95 -3.60 -7.84
N TRP A 36 -15.28 -2.76 -8.62
CA TRP A 36 -13.98 -2.18 -8.27
C TRP A 36 -14.06 -1.33 -7.00
N GLY A 37 -15.04 -0.43 -6.93
CA GLY A 37 -15.29 0.41 -5.75
C GLY A 37 -15.64 -0.40 -4.50
N ALA A 38 -16.28 -1.56 -4.67
CA ALA A 38 -16.56 -2.53 -3.60
C ALA A 38 -15.39 -3.48 -3.29
N ASN A 39 -14.18 -3.20 -3.81
CA ASN A 39 -12.98 -4.02 -3.68
C ASN A 39 -13.15 -5.48 -4.19
N GLN A 40 -14.11 -5.74 -5.07
CA GLN A 40 -14.35 -7.03 -5.73
C GLN A 40 -13.47 -7.15 -6.99
N ARG A 41 -12.15 -7.26 -6.76
CA ARG A 41 -11.15 -7.15 -7.83
C ARG A 41 -11.23 -8.27 -8.87
N HIS A 42 -11.50 -9.51 -8.46
CA HIS A 42 -11.67 -10.63 -9.40
C HIS A 42 -12.89 -10.44 -10.29
N THR A 43 -14.05 -10.13 -9.69
CA THR A 43 -15.29 -9.81 -10.41
C THR A 43 -15.08 -8.67 -11.40
N THR A 44 -14.33 -7.63 -11.00
CA THR A 44 -13.98 -6.51 -11.89
C THR A 44 -13.27 -6.99 -13.16
N ILE A 45 -12.23 -7.82 -13.03
CA ILE A 45 -11.47 -8.33 -14.18
C ILE A 45 -12.36 -9.16 -15.10
N VAL A 46 -13.20 -10.05 -14.54
CA VAL A 46 -14.11 -10.90 -15.33
C VAL A 46 -15.09 -10.06 -16.13
N LEU A 47 -15.70 -9.06 -15.50
CA LEU A 47 -16.65 -8.17 -16.15
C LEU A 47 -16.01 -7.30 -17.24
N LEU A 48 -14.80 -6.76 -16.98
CA LEU A 48 -14.06 -5.97 -17.97
C LEU A 48 -13.58 -6.83 -19.16
N ALA A 49 -13.15 -8.07 -18.91
CA ALA A 49 -12.75 -8.99 -19.97
C ALA A 49 -13.95 -9.39 -20.85
N GLU A 50 -15.13 -9.60 -20.25
CA GLU A 50 -16.37 -9.84 -20.98
C GLU A 50 -16.78 -8.61 -21.81
N ALA A 51 -16.71 -7.41 -21.21
CA ALA A 51 -17.01 -6.15 -21.91
C ALA A 51 -16.09 -5.96 -23.13
N LEU A 52 -14.79 -6.22 -22.96
CA LEU A 52 -13.82 -6.13 -24.05
C LEU A 52 -14.03 -7.19 -25.12
N ARG A 53 -14.49 -8.40 -24.78
CA ARG A 53 -14.81 -9.42 -25.79
C ARG A 53 -15.98 -8.99 -26.69
N ARG A 54 -16.93 -8.25 -26.14
CA ARG A 54 -18.10 -7.74 -26.87
C ARG A 54 -17.79 -6.50 -27.71
N GLU A 55 -16.84 -5.68 -27.27
CA GLU A 55 -16.37 -4.51 -28.01
C GLU A 55 -14.83 -4.47 -28.05
N PRO A 56 -14.19 -5.29 -28.91
CA PRO A 56 -12.73 -5.50 -28.88
C PRO A 56 -11.87 -4.28 -29.20
N THR A 57 -12.44 -3.17 -29.65
CA THR A 57 -11.74 -1.92 -29.97
C THR A 57 -12.04 -0.81 -28.97
N ASN A 58 -12.75 -1.11 -27.87
CA ASN A 58 -13.07 -0.12 -26.85
C ASN A 58 -11.81 0.23 -26.03
N THR A 59 -11.20 1.37 -26.35
CA THR A 59 -9.96 1.83 -25.71
C THR A 59 -10.12 2.12 -24.22
N GLU A 60 -11.30 2.57 -23.79
CA GLU A 60 -11.55 2.87 -22.37
C GLU A 60 -11.62 1.59 -21.54
N THR A 61 -12.33 0.56 -22.02
CA THR A 61 -12.35 -0.76 -21.38
C THR A 61 -10.97 -1.41 -21.37
N MET A 62 -10.16 -1.23 -22.42
CA MET A 62 -8.76 -1.70 -22.42
C MET A 62 -7.92 -1.05 -21.32
N VAL A 63 -7.99 0.28 -21.16
CA VAL A 63 -7.27 1.00 -20.08
C VAL A 63 -7.71 0.47 -18.72
N GLN A 64 -9.02 0.35 -18.49
CA GLN A 64 -9.57 -0.16 -17.22
C GLN A 64 -9.12 -1.59 -16.93
N LEU A 65 -9.16 -2.47 -17.94
CA LEU A 65 -8.74 -3.87 -17.79
C LEU A 65 -7.23 -3.99 -17.56
N ALA A 66 -6.41 -3.23 -18.29
CA ALA A 66 -4.96 -3.21 -18.09
C ALA A 66 -4.61 -2.71 -16.68
N ALA A 67 -5.26 -1.65 -16.21
CA ALA A 67 -5.05 -1.14 -14.85
C ALA A 67 -5.56 -2.12 -13.77
N ALA A 68 -6.65 -2.84 -14.02
CA ALA A 68 -7.14 -3.89 -13.12
C ALA A 68 -6.18 -5.08 -13.06
N TYR A 69 -5.68 -5.55 -14.22
CA TYR A 69 -4.63 -6.56 -14.29
C TYR A 69 -3.36 -6.10 -13.57
N GLY A 70 -2.93 -4.87 -13.81
CA GLY A 70 -1.74 -4.29 -13.20
C GLY A 70 -1.81 -4.23 -11.69
N ARG A 71 -2.93 -3.78 -11.12
CA ARG A 71 -3.14 -3.76 -9.67
C ARG A 71 -3.22 -5.14 -9.05
N GLN A 72 -3.63 -6.14 -9.84
CA GLN A 72 -3.62 -7.55 -9.47
C GLN A 72 -2.33 -8.27 -9.89
N ARG A 73 -1.31 -7.51 -10.32
CA ARG A 73 0.02 -7.97 -10.73
C ARG A 73 0.06 -8.97 -11.88
N PHE A 74 -0.99 -9.05 -12.68
CA PHE A 74 -0.99 -9.76 -13.95
C PHE A 74 -0.30 -8.90 -15.03
N TYR A 75 0.99 -8.64 -14.85
CA TYR A 75 1.75 -7.67 -15.65
C TYR A 75 1.79 -8.03 -17.13
N ASP A 76 2.04 -9.30 -17.48
CA ASP A 76 2.06 -9.75 -18.87
C ASP A 76 0.71 -9.49 -19.58
N LYS A 77 -0.39 -9.74 -18.86
CA LYS A 77 -1.74 -9.47 -19.38
C LYS A 77 -1.99 -7.96 -19.53
N ALA A 78 -1.53 -7.16 -18.58
CA ALA A 78 -1.63 -5.70 -18.67
C ALA A 78 -0.83 -5.18 -19.87
N GLU A 79 0.41 -5.62 -20.04
CA GLU A 79 1.29 -5.21 -21.14
C GLU A 79 0.74 -5.60 -22.53
N ALA A 80 0.17 -6.80 -22.66
CA ALA A 80 -0.47 -7.23 -23.90
C ALA A 80 -1.65 -6.32 -24.28
N ILE A 81 -2.49 -5.95 -23.30
CA ILE A 81 -3.61 -5.02 -23.52
C ILE A 81 -3.11 -3.62 -23.86
N LEU A 82 -2.08 -3.11 -23.17
CA LEU A 82 -1.50 -1.79 -23.43
C LEU A 82 -0.86 -1.69 -24.81
N SER A 83 -0.13 -2.72 -25.24
CA SER A 83 0.50 -2.73 -26.57
C SER A 83 -0.57 -2.64 -27.67
N ARG A 84 -1.64 -3.44 -27.57
CA ARG A 84 -2.79 -3.38 -28.48
C ARG A 84 -3.51 -2.02 -28.45
N LEU A 85 -3.65 -1.43 -27.26
CA LEU A 85 -4.28 -0.12 -27.09
C LEU A 85 -3.53 0.97 -27.86
N LEU A 86 -2.19 0.96 -27.81
CA LEU A 86 -1.35 1.94 -28.49
C LEU A 86 -1.35 1.76 -30.02
N GLU A 87 -1.45 0.52 -30.52
CA GLU A 87 -1.62 0.23 -31.95
C GLU A 87 -2.98 0.73 -32.49
N LEU A 88 -4.05 0.61 -31.70
CA LEU A 88 -5.40 1.02 -32.10
C LEU A 88 -5.60 2.54 -32.10
N ALA A 89 -4.84 3.28 -31.28
CA ALA A 89 -5.03 4.70 -31.07
C ALA A 89 -3.72 5.53 -31.13
N PRO A 90 -2.87 5.38 -32.16
CA PRO A 90 -1.51 5.91 -32.17
C PRO A 90 -1.44 7.45 -32.20
N ARG A 91 -2.53 8.12 -32.56
CA ARG A 91 -2.62 9.59 -32.66
C ARG A 91 -3.46 10.23 -31.55
N LYS A 92 -3.89 9.47 -30.52
CA LYS A 92 -4.72 10.00 -29.43
C LYS A 92 -3.87 10.26 -28.18
N ALA A 93 -3.45 11.51 -27.97
CA ALA A 93 -2.59 11.91 -26.84
C ALA A 93 -3.11 11.42 -25.47
N ARG A 94 -4.42 11.55 -25.22
CA ARG A 94 -5.06 11.04 -23.99
C ARG A 94 -4.80 9.54 -23.73
N ILE A 95 -4.80 8.72 -24.79
CA ILE A 95 -4.57 7.28 -24.68
C ILE A 95 -3.12 7.00 -24.31
N TRP A 96 -2.17 7.73 -24.90
CA TRP A 96 -0.76 7.63 -24.54
C TRP A 96 -0.51 8.00 -23.06
N ARG A 97 -1.17 9.05 -22.55
CA ARG A 97 -1.12 9.38 -21.11
C ARG A 97 -1.68 8.25 -20.24
N GLN A 98 -2.86 7.69 -20.58
CA GLN A 98 -3.46 6.60 -19.81
C GLN A 98 -2.60 5.33 -19.85
N ALA A 99 -1.97 5.04 -20.98
CA ALA A 99 -1.01 3.95 -21.09
C ALA A 99 0.23 4.21 -20.23
N ALA A 100 0.80 5.42 -20.25
CA ALA A 100 1.90 5.83 -19.39
C ALA A 100 1.59 5.63 -17.90
N GLN A 101 0.43 6.12 -17.44
CA GLN A 101 -0.04 5.93 -16.06
C GLN A 101 -0.12 4.44 -15.69
N THR A 102 -0.58 3.59 -16.62
CA THR A 102 -0.70 2.16 -16.38
C THR A 102 0.66 1.47 -16.41
N TYR A 103 1.57 1.85 -17.32
CA TYR A 103 2.95 1.37 -17.34
C TYR A 103 3.70 1.74 -16.05
N ALA A 104 3.51 2.95 -15.54
CA ALA A 104 4.04 3.36 -14.24
C ALA A 104 3.48 2.50 -13.09
N LEU A 105 2.17 2.20 -13.12
CA LEU A 105 1.51 1.32 -12.13
C LEU A 105 2.04 -0.12 -12.15
N ILE A 106 2.39 -0.66 -13.32
CA ILE A 106 2.91 -2.02 -13.47
C ILE A 106 4.43 -2.09 -13.48
N ASP A 107 5.08 -1.01 -13.05
CA ASP A 107 6.52 -0.99 -12.81
C ASP A 107 7.34 -1.18 -14.10
N ARG A 108 6.97 -0.41 -15.12
CA ARG A 108 7.67 -0.27 -16.41
C ARG A 108 7.99 1.21 -16.66
N PRO A 109 8.89 1.81 -15.87
CA PRO A 109 9.10 3.25 -15.88
C PRO A 109 9.63 3.77 -17.23
N GLU A 110 10.47 3.00 -17.94
CA GLU A 110 11.00 3.39 -19.26
C GLU A 110 9.86 3.53 -20.29
N ARG A 111 8.96 2.54 -20.31
CA ARG A 111 7.78 2.53 -21.19
C ARG A 111 6.81 3.64 -20.82
N ALA A 112 6.67 3.94 -19.53
CA ALA A 112 5.86 5.07 -19.06
C ALA A 112 6.43 6.41 -19.55
N VAL A 113 7.74 6.64 -19.41
CA VAL A 113 8.42 7.85 -19.91
C VAL A 113 8.27 7.98 -21.43
N GLU A 114 8.46 6.90 -22.20
CA GLU A 114 8.24 6.89 -23.65
C GLU A 114 6.81 7.34 -24.00
N CYS A 115 5.82 6.75 -23.31
CA CYS A 115 4.42 7.08 -23.52
C CYS A 115 4.08 8.53 -23.14
N TYR A 116 4.65 9.06 -22.05
CA TYR A 116 4.49 10.46 -21.66
C TYR A 116 5.09 11.40 -22.71
N ARG A 117 6.32 11.14 -23.17
CA ARG A 117 6.96 11.93 -24.23
C ARG A 117 6.15 11.90 -25.52
N ARG A 118 5.61 10.74 -25.89
CA ARG A 118 4.75 10.62 -27.08
C ARG A 118 3.43 11.37 -26.93
N CYS A 119 2.82 11.32 -25.74
CA CYS A 119 1.65 12.11 -25.39
C CYS A 119 1.92 13.62 -25.57
N LEU A 120 3.05 14.11 -25.04
CA LEU A 120 3.44 15.52 -25.10
C LEU A 120 3.75 15.98 -26.53
N GLN A 121 4.38 15.14 -27.37
CA GLN A 121 4.56 15.44 -28.80
C GLN A 121 3.22 15.63 -29.53
N LEU A 122 2.20 14.86 -29.17
CA LEU A 122 0.88 14.95 -29.81
C LEU A 122 0.08 16.17 -29.31
N TYR A 123 0.29 16.59 -28.07
CA TYR A 123 -0.30 17.81 -27.53
C TYR A 123 0.41 19.07 -28.04
N GLY A 124 1.74 19.04 -28.15
CA GLY A 124 2.57 20.23 -28.34
C GLY A 124 2.44 21.18 -27.14
N ASP A 125 2.50 22.48 -27.39
CA ASP A 125 2.40 23.57 -26.39
C ASP A 125 0.96 23.82 -25.89
N LYS A 126 0.15 22.76 -25.78
CA LYS A 126 -1.25 22.85 -25.34
C LYS A 126 -1.37 22.61 -23.85
N ALA A 127 -2.26 23.35 -23.19
CA ALA A 127 -2.54 23.20 -21.77
C ALA A 127 -3.01 21.78 -21.40
N GLU A 128 -3.63 21.04 -22.32
CA GLU A 128 -4.03 19.65 -22.13
C GLU A 128 -2.85 18.68 -21.89
N GLY A 129 -1.62 19.10 -22.22
CA GLY A 129 -0.38 18.37 -21.94
C GLY A 129 0.13 18.54 -20.50
N VAL A 130 -0.32 19.56 -19.76
CA VAL A 130 0.16 19.88 -18.41
C VAL A 130 0.08 18.70 -17.45
N PRO A 131 -1.03 17.94 -17.36
CA PRO A 131 -1.07 16.79 -16.47
C PRO A 131 -0.05 15.69 -16.81
N ALA A 132 0.31 15.54 -18.09
CA ALA A 132 1.35 14.58 -18.49
C ALA A 132 2.75 15.06 -18.10
N LEU A 133 3.02 16.38 -18.13
CA LEU A 133 4.28 16.95 -17.63
C LEU A 133 4.43 16.77 -16.12
N VAL A 134 3.35 16.99 -15.35
CA VAL A 134 3.35 16.82 -13.89
C VAL A 134 3.58 15.35 -13.51
N GLU A 135 2.90 14.42 -14.17
CA GLU A 135 3.09 12.98 -13.92
C GLU A 135 4.47 12.48 -14.37
N LEU A 136 5.00 13.01 -15.47
CA LEU A 136 6.37 12.72 -15.93
C LEU A 136 7.39 13.23 -14.91
N ALA A 137 7.25 14.47 -14.43
CA ALA A 137 8.14 15.02 -13.41
C ALA A 137 8.16 14.18 -12.13
N ALA A 138 6.98 13.70 -11.69
CA ALA A 138 6.87 12.82 -10.53
C ALA A 138 7.48 11.41 -10.76
N LEU A 139 7.67 11.01 -12.02
CA LEU A 139 8.36 9.76 -12.37
C LEU A 139 9.88 9.98 -12.46
N GLU A 140 10.31 11.07 -13.09
CA GLU A 140 11.71 11.51 -13.17
C GLU A 140 12.29 11.74 -11.75
N GLU A 141 11.52 12.37 -10.87
CA GLU A 141 11.85 12.57 -9.47
C GLU A 141 12.13 11.26 -8.72
N ARG A 142 11.28 10.25 -8.91
CA ARG A 142 11.44 8.91 -8.29
C ARG A 142 12.67 8.18 -8.81
N ARG A 143 13.06 8.46 -10.05
CA ARG A 143 14.28 7.95 -10.68
C ARG A 143 15.52 8.76 -10.30
N HIS A 144 15.38 9.74 -9.39
CA HIS A 144 16.44 10.66 -8.98
C HIS A 144 16.97 11.57 -10.11
N GLU A 145 16.19 11.76 -11.17
CA GLU A 145 16.50 12.64 -12.32
C GLU A 145 15.95 14.06 -12.05
N LEU A 146 16.51 14.76 -11.04
CA LEU A 146 15.93 16.00 -10.52
C LEU A 146 15.91 17.17 -11.52
N GLU A 147 16.91 17.25 -12.39
CA GLU A 147 17.00 18.28 -13.43
C GLU A 147 15.93 18.08 -14.50
N ALA A 148 15.67 16.82 -14.89
CA ALA A 148 14.60 16.49 -15.83
C ALA A 148 13.23 16.82 -15.24
N ALA A 149 13.00 16.44 -13.97
CA ALA A 149 11.78 16.78 -13.25
C ALA A 149 11.56 18.30 -13.17
N GLN A 150 12.63 19.08 -12.90
CA GLN A 150 12.56 20.54 -12.89
C GLN A 150 12.21 21.10 -14.27
N ALA A 151 12.77 20.57 -15.36
CA ALA A 151 12.45 21.00 -16.72
C ALA A 151 10.98 20.73 -17.06
N SER A 152 10.49 19.52 -16.77
CA SER A 152 9.10 19.12 -16.96
C SER A 152 8.12 20.03 -16.18
N LEU A 153 8.43 20.36 -14.92
CA LEU A 153 7.59 21.26 -14.11
C LEU A 153 7.66 22.71 -14.57
N SER A 154 8.83 23.18 -15.02
CA SER A 154 8.98 24.53 -15.55
C SER A 154 8.13 24.73 -16.80
N GLU A 155 8.08 23.72 -17.67
CA GLU A 155 7.21 23.72 -18.84
C GLU A 155 5.72 23.64 -18.46
N ALA A 156 5.37 22.80 -17.47
CA ALA A 156 3.99 22.71 -16.97
C ALA A 156 3.48 24.06 -16.47
N LEU A 157 4.31 24.76 -15.68
CA LEU A 157 4.00 26.07 -15.11
C LEU A 157 4.08 27.20 -16.15
N ARG A 158 4.86 27.05 -17.23
CA ARG A 158 4.84 27.98 -18.37
C ARG A 158 3.49 27.92 -19.08
N LEU A 159 2.99 26.70 -19.33
CA LEU A 159 1.72 26.47 -20.03
C LEU A 159 0.50 26.80 -19.14
N ALA A 160 0.59 26.53 -17.83
CA ALA A 160 -0.47 26.81 -16.87
C ALA A 160 0.12 27.24 -15.51
N PRO A 161 0.41 28.54 -15.31
CA PRO A 161 1.05 29.06 -14.10
C PRO A 161 0.30 28.77 -12.79
N GLY A 162 -1.02 28.69 -12.84
CA GLY A 162 -1.88 28.41 -11.68
C GLY A 162 -2.25 26.94 -11.49
N HIS A 163 -1.62 26.01 -12.22
CA HIS A 163 -1.97 24.59 -12.12
C HIS A 163 -1.57 24.03 -10.75
N GLU A 164 -2.56 23.83 -9.88
CA GLU A 164 -2.40 23.41 -8.48
C GLU A 164 -1.41 22.25 -8.29
N GLU A 165 -1.56 21.18 -9.07
CA GLU A 165 -0.73 19.98 -8.94
C GLU A 165 0.72 20.23 -9.38
N ALA A 166 0.92 21.12 -10.36
CA ALA A 166 2.27 21.47 -10.83
C ALA A 166 3.01 22.31 -9.78
N LEU A 167 2.31 23.28 -9.16
CA LEU A 167 2.83 24.07 -8.04
C LEU A 167 3.19 23.19 -6.85
N LEU A 168 2.33 22.22 -6.52
CA LEU A 168 2.58 21.26 -5.44
C LEU A 168 3.83 20.40 -5.71
N GLN A 169 3.94 19.82 -6.92
CA GLN A 169 5.13 19.03 -7.29
C GLN A 169 6.40 19.89 -7.34
N GLN A 170 6.31 21.16 -7.75
CA GLN A 170 7.43 22.10 -7.73
C GLN A 170 7.90 22.40 -6.30
N ALA A 171 6.98 22.63 -5.37
CA ALA A 171 7.32 22.83 -3.96
C ALA A 171 7.96 21.59 -3.33
N PHE A 172 7.45 20.41 -3.67
CA PHE A 172 8.05 19.13 -3.27
C PHE A 172 9.50 18.99 -3.80
N LEU A 173 9.74 19.32 -5.06
CA LEU A 173 11.08 19.28 -5.66
C LEU A 173 12.03 20.31 -5.02
N TRP A 174 11.53 21.52 -4.72
CA TRP A 174 12.31 22.52 -3.98
C TRP A 174 12.73 22.02 -2.60
N ARG A 175 11.82 21.43 -1.82
CA ARG A 175 12.14 20.80 -0.54
C ARG A 175 13.24 19.74 -0.68
N ARG A 176 13.12 18.83 -1.66
CA ARG A 176 14.16 17.82 -1.95
C ARG A 176 15.52 18.43 -2.28
N SER A 177 15.54 19.56 -2.96
CA SER A 177 16.77 20.29 -3.32
C SER A 177 17.28 21.25 -2.23
N GLY A 178 16.69 21.24 -1.04
CA GLY A 178 17.08 22.13 0.08
C GLY A 178 16.54 23.57 0.00
N ARG A 179 15.73 23.90 -1.00
CA ARG A 179 15.11 25.22 -1.18
C ARG A 179 13.82 25.35 -0.34
N THR A 180 13.95 25.15 0.97
CA THR A 180 12.82 25.03 1.90
C THR A 180 11.98 26.30 2.02
N THR A 181 12.60 27.49 2.01
CA THR A 181 11.86 28.76 2.08
C THR A 181 10.93 28.96 0.87
N GLN A 182 11.39 28.62 -0.34
CA GLN A 182 10.56 28.73 -1.56
C GLN A 182 9.42 27.73 -1.53
N ALA A 183 9.70 26.49 -1.09
CA ALA A 183 8.69 25.46 -0.89
C ALA A 183 7.62 25.92 0.10
N GLU A 184 8.03 26.44 1.27
CA GLU A 184 7.12 26.86 2.34
C GLU A 184 6.10 27.90 1.86
N VAL A 185 6.54 28.94 1.14
CA VAL A 185 5.66 30.01 0.64
C VAL A 185 4.56 29.44 -0.23
N VAL A 186 4.91 28.61 -1.22
CA VAL A 186 3.93 28.01 -2.13
C VAL A 186 3.03 27.00 -1.41
N LEU A 187 3.57 26.24 -0.46
CA LEU A 187 2.79 25.28 0.31
C LEU A 187 1.76 25.95 1.22
N ARG A 188 2.11 27.07 1.87
CA ARG A 188 1.17 27.84 2.69
C ARG A 188 0.02 28.40 1.85
N ASP A 189 0.32 28.93 0.67
CA ASP A 189 -0.67 29.41 -0.30
C ASP A 189 -1.60 28.28 -0.77
N LEU A 190 -1.04 27.15 -1.23
CA LEU A 190 -1.81 25.98 -1.66
C LEU A 190 -2.69 25.39 -0.56
N ALA A 191 -2.20 25.34 0.67
CA ALA A 191 -2.91 24.69 1.77
C ALA A 191 -3.99 25.59 2.41
N GLY A 192 -3.69 26.89 2.49
CA GLY A 192 -4.52 27.90 3.13
C GLY A 192 -5.76 28.30 2.33
N ASP A 193 -5.70 28.28 0.99
CA ASP A 193 -6.80 28.69 0.10
C ASP A 193 -7.95 27.66 0.07
N PRO A 194 -9.13 27.96 0.64
CA PRO A 194 -10.25 27.01 0.68
C PRO A 194 -10.91 26.75 -0.68
N SER A 195 -10.64 27.57 -1.69
CA SER A 195 -11.18 27.41 -3.05
C SER A 195 -10.50 26.28 -3.83
N ARG A 196 -9.29 25.88 -3.40
CA ARG A 196 -8.51 24.81 -4.02
C ARG A 196 -9.05 23.43 -3.71
N THR A 197 -8.69 22.46 -4.54
CA THR A 197 -9.18 21.09 -4.38
C THR A 197 -8.75 20.50 -3.02
N PRO A 198 -9.62 19.72 -2.33
CA PRO A 198 -9.25 19.08 -1.06
C PRO A 198 -7.99 18.23 -1.16
N SER A 199 -7.78 17.56 -2.29
CA SER A 199 -6.58 16.74 -2.53
C SER A 199 -5.31 17.58 -2.53
N THR A 200 -5.26 18.68 -3.29
CA THR A 200 -4.10 19.59 -3.31
C THR A 200 -3.84 20.14 -1.91
N ARG A 201 -4.88 20.65 -1.24
CA ARG A 201 -4.75 21.26 0.09
C ARG A 201 -4.20 20.27 1.12
N THR A 202 -4.75 19.05 1.16
CA THR A 202 -4.24 18.01 2.05
C THR A 202 -2.78 17.70 1.78
N GLN A 203 -2.39 17.54 0.51
CA GLN A 203 -0.99 17.27 0.15
C GLN A 203 -0.07 18.43 0.53
N ALA A 204 -0.48 19.66 0.26
CA ALA A 204 0.28 20.86 0.63
C ALA A 204 0.47 20.97 2.15
N TRP A 205 -0.55 20.68 2.95
CA TRP A 205 -0.42 20.63 4.41
C TRP A 205 0.59 19.58 4.90
N TYR A 206 0.63 18.38 4.30
CA TYR A 206 1.63 17.37 4.67
C TYR A 206 3.05 17.76 4.28
N GLU A 207 3.26 18.29 3.08
CA GLU A 207 4.58 18.76 2.66
C GLU A 207 5.03 19.95 3.50
N LEU A 208 4.11 20.87 3.85
CA LEU A 208 4.39 21.97 4.75
C LEU A 208 4.78 21.46 6.14
N ALA A 209 4.05 20.48 6.67
CA ALA A 209 4.42 19.86 7.95
C ALA A 209 5.83 19.27 7.93
N GLN A 210 6.25 18.66 6.81
CA GLN A 210 7.61 18.14 6.66
C GLN A 210 8.64 19.26 6.63
N VAL A 211 8.41 20.34 5.88
CA VAL A 211 9.30 21.51 5.85
C VAL A 211 9.47 22.11 7.25
N LEU A 212 8.37 22.26 7.99
CA LEU A 212 8.35 22.83 9.33
C LEU A 212 9.02 21.91 10.36
N ASP A 213 8.83 20.59 10.26
CA ASP A 213 9.50 19.61 11.11
C ASP A 213 11.02 19.57 10.85
N ASP A 214 11.44 19.62 9.59
CA ASP A 214 12.85 19.71 9.20
C ASP A 214 13.49 21.02 9.72
N ALA A 215 12.70 22.09 9.84
CA ALA A 215 13.10 23.38 10.42
C ALA A 215 12.94 23.46 11.95
N GLU A 216 12.62 22.33 12.61
CA GLU A 216 12.39 22.22 14.06
C GLU A 216 11.23 23.08 14.61
N GLN A 217 10.33 23.54 13.74
CA GLN A 217 9.11 24.28 14.07
C GLN A 217 7.96 23.31 14.38
N TYR A 218 8.14 22.47 15.42
CA TYR A 218 7.27 21.33 15.71
C TYR A 218 5.80 21.70 15.96
N ASP A 219 5.53 22.86 16.55
CA ASP A 219 4.17 23.33 16.83
C ASP A 219 3.41 23.67 15.54
N GLU A 220 4.09 24.33 14.60
CA GLU A 220 3.52 24.62 13.29
C GLU A 220 3.38 23.35 12.45
N ALA A 221 4.36 22.45 12.52
CA ALA A 221 4.28 21.15 11.87
C ALA A 221 3.07 20.35 12.37
N HIS A 222 2.84 20.32 13.69
CA HIS A 222 1.66 19.67 14.27
C HIS A 222 0.36 20.32 13.78
N ARG A 223 0.27 21.66 13.77
CA ARG A 223 -0.91 22.37 13.24
C ARG A 223 -1.19 22.02 11.77
N ALA A 224 -0.15 21.97 10.95
CA ALA A 224 -0.26 21.59 9.54
C ALA A 224 -0.77 20.15 9.38
N LEU A 225 -0.25 19.20 10.18
CA LEU A 225 -0.74 17.82 10.20
C LEU A 225 -2.22 17.74 10.59
N VAL A 226 -2.62 18.44 11.65
CA VAL A 226 -4.03 18.48 12.09
C VAL A 226 -4.93 19.02 10.98
N ALA A 227 -4.55 20.12 10.31
CA ALA A 227 -5.30 20.69 9.20
C ALA A 227 -5.45 19.69 8.02
N ALA A 228 -4.39 18.96 7.68
CA ALA A 228 -4.47 17.88 6.69
C ALA A 228 -5.46 16.78 7.12
N LYS A 229 -5.40 16.34 8.39
CA LYS A 229 -6.29 15.29 8.91
C LYS A 229 -7.75 15.74 8.95
N GLU A 230 -8.04 16.99 9.26
CA GLU A 230 -9.41 17.53 9.25
C GLU A 230 -10.08 17.44 7.88
N ILE A 231 -9.34 17.69 6.81
CA ILE A 231 -9.84 17.49 5.44
C ILE A 231 -10.11 16.00 5.20
N ALA A 232 -9.16 15.12 5.56
CA ALA A 232 -9.28 13.68 5.34
C ALA A 232 -10.46 13.04 6.12
N ARG A 233 -10.74 13.51 7.35
CA ARG A 233 -11.85 13.02 8.19
C ARG A 233 -13.21 13.15 7.50
N LYS A 234 -13.41 14.19 6.69
CA LYS A 234 -14.67 14.41 5.95
C LYS A 234 -15.03 13.27 4.99
N PHE A 235 -14.04 12.48 4.58
CA PHE A 235 -14.20 11.38 3.62
C PHE A 235 -14.01 10.00 4.24
N ALA A 236 -13.86 9.90 5.57
CA ALA A 236 -13.46 8.67 6.25
C ALA A 236 -14.62 7.81 6.81
N GLY A 237 -15.86 8.29 6.76
CA GLY A 237 -16.98 7.69 7.51
C GLY A 237 -17.36 6.25 7.11
N ALA A 238 -17.15 5.84 5.85
CA ALA A 238 -17.34 4.45 5.45
C ALA A 238 -16.25 3.54 6.03
N HIS A 239 -14.99 3.96 5.93
CA HIS A 239 -13.84 3.22 6.45
C HIS A 239 -13.84 3.13 7.98
N HIS A 240 -14.36 4.15 8.69
CA HIS A 240 -14.51 4.09 10.13
C HIS A 240 -15.46 2.97 10.56
N ARG A 241 -16.65 2.88 9.94
CA ARG A 241 -17.62 1.82 10.22
C ARG A 241 -17.06 0.42 9.93
N GLU A 242 -16.35 0.26 8.82
CA GLU A 242 -15.70 -1.00 8.46
C GLU A 242 -14.58 -1.38 9.46
N ASN A 243 -13.78 -0.39 9.88
CA ASN A 243 -12.77 -0.57 10.91
C ASN A 243 -13.38 -1.00 12.25
N GLU A 244 -14.40 -0.29 12.72
CA GLU A 244 -15.04 -0.57 14.01
C GLU A 244 -15.59 -2.01 14.07
N LEU A 245 -16.24 -2.48 13.00
CA LEU A 245 -16.69 -3.86 12.89
C LEU A 245 -15.53 -4.86 12.95
N THR A 246 -14.42 -4.56 12.26
CA THR A 246 -13.22 -5.41 12.28
C THR A 246 -12.61 -5.48 13.68
N LEU A 247 -12.48 -4.34 14.36
CA LEU A 247 -11.94 -4.26 15.71
C LEU A 247 -12.86 -4.93 16.74
N GLN A 248 -14.18 -4.81 16.57
CA GLN A 248 -15.15 -5.51 17.41
C GLN A 248 -14.99 -7.03 17.28
N LYS A 249 -14.96 -7.57 16.07
CA LYS A 249 -14.74 -9.00 15.83
C LYS A 249 -13.42 -9.49 16.40
N ASN A 250 -12.36 -8.69 16.29
CA ASN A 250 -11.07 -9.00 16.88
C ASN A 250 -11.15 -9.03 18.42
N ARG A 251 -11.81 -8.06 19.08
CA ARG A 251 -12.03 -8.09 20.54
C ARG A 251 -12.80 -9.32 20.99
N GLU A 252 -13.89 -9.65 20.32
CA GLU A 252 -14.72 -10.82 20.62
C GLU A 252 -13.90 -12.11 20.49
N MET A 253 -13.11 -12.24 19.42
CA MET A 253 -12.23 -13.38 19.23
C MET A 253 -11.18 -13.45 20.35
N VAL A 254 -10.44 -12.37 20.60
CA VAL A 254 -9.37 -12.32 21.62
C VAL A 254 -9.90 -12.64 23.02
N ALA A 255 -11.10 -12.18 23.36
CA ALA A 255 -11.73 -12.44 24.66
C ALA A 255 -12.09 -13.92 24.88
N GLN A 256 -12.34 -14.68 23.81
CA GLN A 256 -12.75 -16.09 23.86
C GLN A 256 -11.58 -17.06 23.60
N LEU A 257 -10.44 -16.57 23.12
CA LEU A 257 -9.26 -17.41 22.86
C LEU A 257 -8.67 -17.95 24.16
N GLY A 258 -8.29 -19.23 24.12
CA GLY A 258 -7.63 -19.92 25.21
C GLY A 258 -6.71 -21.03 24.71
N GLN A 259 -5.91 -21.59 25.61
CA GLN A 259 -4.90 -22.61 25.29
C GLN A 259 -5.45 -23.80 24.50
N GLU A 260 -6.65 -24.29 24.85
CA GLU A 260 -7.31 -25.43 24.21
C GLU A 260 -7.54 -25.21 22.70
N HIS A 261 -7.85 -23.97 22.30
CA HIS A 261 -8.02 -23.63 20.88
C HIS A 261 -6.71 -23.83 20.12
N TYR A 262 -5.60 -23.30 20.64
CA TYR A 262 -4.28 -23.42 20.01
C TYR A 262 -3.80 -24.87 19.96
N GLN A 263 -3.97 -25.62 21.05
CA GLN A 263 -3.62 -27.04 21.10
C GLN A 263 -4.38 -27.84 20.04
N ARG A 264 -5.70 -27.62 19.93
CA ARG A 264 -6.53 -28.27 18.91
C ARG A 264 -6.13 -27.89 17.50
N TRP A 265 -5.85 -26.61 17.23
CA TRP A 265 -5.45 -26.15 15.89
C TRP A 265 -4.10 -26.70 15.45
N ARG A 266 -3.15 -26.82 16.38
CA ARG A 266 -1.84 -27.46 16.18
C ARG A 266 -1.99 -28.97 15.96
N ALA A 267 -2.80 -29.66 16.75
CA ALA A 267 -3.04 -31.09 16.58
C ALA A 267 -3.70 -31.42 15.24
N ALA A 268 -4.59 -30.55 14.75
CA ALA A 268 -5.25 -30.67 13.45
C ALA A 268 -4.37 -30.20 12.28
N ALA A 269 -3.14 -29.77 12.52
CA ALA A 269 -2.21 -29.35 11.47
C ALA A 269 -1.53 -30.58 10.85
N HIS A 270 -1.58 -30.71 9.54
CA HIS A 270 -0.73 -31.68 8.84
C HIS A 270 0.72 -31.19 8.87
N GLN A 271 1.63 -32.01 9.40
CA GLN A 271 3.05 -31.66 9.52
C GLN A 271 3.82 -31.71 8.19
N ASP A 272 3.20 -32.21 7.12
CA ASP A 272 3.86 -32.45 5.82
C ASP A 272 3.86 -31.22 4.88
N SER A 273 3.75 -29.99 5.41
CA SER A 273 3.92 -28.80 4.56
C SER A 273 5.38 -28.72 4.09
N PRO A 274 5.66 -28.73 2.78
CA PRO A 274 7.03 -28.61 2.29
C PRO A 274 7.60 -27.19 2.45
N TYR A 275 6.77 -26.23 2.85
CA TYR A 275 7.14 -24.82 2.96
C TYR A 275 7.51 -24.44 4.39
N ARG A 276 8.57 -23.64 4.52
CA ARG A 276 8.94 -22.95 5.76
C ARG A 276 8.34 -21.55 5.76
N LEU A 277 7.74 -21.13 6.88
CA LEU A 277 7.05 -19.84 7.00
C LEU A 277 7.51 -19.03 8.21
N ALA A 278 7.81 -17.77 7.97
CA ALA A 278 7.89 -16.74 8.99
C ALA A 278 6.89 -15.61 8.67
N ILE A 279 6.07 -15.24 9.64
CA ILE A 279 5.25 -14.03 9.59
C ILE A 279 6.04 -12.91 10.28
N LEU A 280 6.37 -11.86 9.53
CA LEU A 280 6.96 -10.64 10.08
C LEU A 280 5.87 -9.59 10.27
N THR A 281 5.49 -9.35 11.52
CA THR A 281 4.41 -8.42 11.86
C THR A 281 4.77 -7.55 13.08
N GLY A 282 3.83 -6.75 13.55
CA GLY A 282 3.99 -5.77 14.62
C GLY A 282 2.89 -4.72 14.53
N HIS A 283 3.21 -3.46 14.77
CA HIS A 283 2.35 -2.37 14.34
C HIS A 283 2.94 -1.74 13.07
N PRO A 284 2.12 -1.22 12.13
CA PRO A 284 2.67 -0.34 11.10
C PRO A 284 3.60 0.73 11.69
N ARG A 285 4.75 0.97 11.04
CA ARG A 285 5.83 1.87 11.51
C ARG A 285 6.65 1.38 12.72
N SER A 286 6.51 0.13 13.16
CA SER A 286 7.38 -0.46 14.21
C SER A 286 8.73 -1.00 13.70
N GLY A 287 9.11 -0.73 12.45
CA GLY A 287 10.42 -1.13 11.90
C GLY A 287 10.44 -2.48 11.17
N THR A 288 9.29 -3.05 10.85
CA THR A 288 9.18 -4.32 10.09
C THR A 288 9.89 -4.27 8.75
N THR A 289 9.81 -3.16 8.00
CA THR A 289 10.46 -3.02 6.69
C THR A 289 11.98 -3.09 6.78
N LEU A 290 12.61 -2.58 7.84
CA LEU A 290 14.06 -2.68 7.99
C LEU A 290 14.49 -4.15 8.12
N VAL A 291 13.85 -4.89 9.02
CA VAL A 291 14.16 -6.31 9.23
C VAL A 291 13.80 -7.16 8.01
N GLU A 292 12.72 -6.82 7.31
CA GLU A 292 12.40 -7.43 6.02
C GLU A 292 13.56 -7.30 5.03
N GLN A 293 14.12 -6.10 4.83
CA GLN A 293 15.23 -5.89 3.89
C GLN A 293 16.49 -6.64 4.33
N VAL A 294 16.77 -6.70 5.63
CA VAL A 294 17.88 -7.49 6.19
C VAL A 294 17.72 -8.97 5.86
N LEU A 295 16.51 -9.52 6.02
CA LEU A 295 16.26 -10.94 5.77
C LEU A 295 16.09 -11.28 4.29
N ASP A 296 15.56 -10.38 3.47
CA ASP A 296 15.41 -10.57 2.02
C ASP A 296 16.78 -10.62 1.31
N GLY A 297 17.83 -10.05 1.91
CA GLY A 297 19.21 -10.22 1.47
C GLY A 297 19.78 -11.64 1.69
N HIS A 298 19.06 -12.54 2.36
CA HIS A 298 19.53 -13.89 2.64
C HIS A 298 19.16 -14.87 1.52
N ALA A 299 20.14 -15.57 0.94
CA ALA A 299 19.96 -16.47 -0.21
C ALA A 299 18.92 -17.62 0.01
N GLU A 300 18.78 -18.09 1.25
CA GLU A 300 17.79 -19.13 1.62
C GLU A 300 16.42 -18.57 2.06
N ALA A 301 16.19 -17.27 1.96
CA ALA A 301 14.92 -16.63 2.26
C ALA A 301 14.31 -16.00 1.00
N VAL A 302 12.99 -15.80 1.05
CA VAL A 302 12.27 -14.99 0.07
C VAL A 302 11.24 -14.15 0.81
N SER A 303 11.27 -12.83 0.59
CA SER A 303 10.30 -11.95 1.23
C SER A 303 9.11 -11.63 0.33
N ALA A 304 7.93 -11.70 0.92
CA ALA A 304 6.67 -11.28 0.35
C ALA A 304 6.17 -10.01 1.07
N ASP A 305 6.30 -8.86 0.39
CA ASP A 305 6.02 -7.52 0.93
C ASP A 305 4.52 -7.16 0.92
N GLU A 306 3.90 -7.13 2.10
CA GLU A 306 2.57 -6.58 2.41
C GLU A 306 1.45 -7.10 1.52
N PHE A 307 1.53 -8.38 1.16
CA PHE A 307 0.46 -9.02 0.41
C PHE A 307 -0.69 -9.41 1.33
N ASP A 308 -1.90 -9.01 0.96
CA ASP A 308 -3.11 -9.44 1.65
C ASP A 308 -3.52 -10.88 1.27
N VAL A 309 -2.56 -11.80 1.09
CA VAL A 309 -2.83 -13.18 0.66
C VAL A 309 -3.68 -13.89 1.72
N LEU A 310 -3.26 -13.82 2.99
CA LEU A 310 -4.02 -14.37 4.10
C LEU A 310 -5.44 -13.82 4.12
N THR A 311 -5.58 -12.50 3.99
CA THR A 311 -6.89 -11.84 4.03
C THR A 311 -7.80 -12.28 2.88
N HIS A 312 -7.31 -12.29 1.64
CA HIS A 312 -8.14 -12.53 0.45
C HIS A 312 -8.33 -14.01 0.10
N TRP A 313 -7.41 -14.88 0.50
CA TRP A 313 -7.42 -16.30 0.10
C TRP A 313 -7.69 -17.25 1.26
N ILE A 314 -7.62 -16.76 2.50
CA ILE A 314 -8.04 -17.53 3.68
C ILE A 314 -9.20 -16.84 4.38
N TYR A 315 -8.98 -15.64 4.96
CA TYR A 315 -9.94 -15.02 5.87
C TYR A 315 -11.28 -14.70 5.20
N LEU A 316 -11.29 -13.84 4.17
CA LEU A 316 -12.53 -13.39 3.52
C LEU A 316 -13.34 -14.54 2.89
N PRO A 317 -12.75 -15.48 2.12
CA PRO A 317 -13.52 -16.59 1.54
C PRO A 317 -14.18 -17.52 2.56
N ILE A 318 -13.59 -17.63 3.76
CA ILE A 318 -14.17 -18.41 4.85
C ILE A 318 -15.26 -17.59 5.54
N MET A 319 -14.93 -16.37 5.97
CA MET A 319 -15.86 -15.52 6.72
C MET A 319 -17.12 -15.17 5.92
N SER A 320 -17.02 -15.00 4.59
CA SER A 320 -18.16 -14.66 3.73
C SER A 320 -19.20 -15.77 3.60
N ARG A 321 -18.91 -16.99 4.06
CA ARG A 321 -19.85 -18.12 4.07
C ARG A 321 -20.80 -18.10 5.27
N PHE A 322 -20.57 -17.20 6.22
CA PHE A 322 -21.31 -17.13 7.47
C PHE A 322 -21.93 -15.74 7.67
N PRO A 323 -23.05 -15.64 8.41
CA PRO A 323 -23.62 -14.35 8.80
C PRO A 323 -22.59 -13.45 9.47
N ILE A 324 -22.62 -12.14 9.15
CA ILE A 324 -21.67 -11.17 9.69
C ILE A 324 -21.67 -11.08 11.23
N THR A 325 -22.79 -11.46 11.87
CA THR A 325 -22.98 -11.47 13.31
C THR A 325 -22.30 -12.63 14.03
N GLN A 326 -21.83 -13.66 13.32
CA GLN A 326 -21.12 -14.78 13.94
C GLN A 326 -19.68 -14.37 14.30
N SER A 327 -19.22 -14.83 15.47
CA SER A 327 -17.85 -14.58 15.92
C SER A 327 -16.85 -15.36 15.06
N VAL A 328 -15.69 -14.76 14.77
CA VAL A 328 -14.64 -15.38 13.96
C VAL A 328 -14.21 -16.72 14.55
N LEU A 329 -14.10 -16.81 15.88
CA LEU A 329 -13.72 -18.02 16.59
C LEU A 329 -14.71 -19.17 16.36
N SER A 330 -16.01 -18.90 16.46
CA SER A 330 -17.05 -19.90 16.22
C SER A 330 -17.05 -20.40 14.77
N ILE A 331 -16.69 -19.53 13.82
CA ILE A 331 -16.59 -19.89 12.41
C ILE A 331 -15.41 -20.83 12.21
N VAL A 332 -14.20 -20.45 12.63
CA VAL A 332 -12.99 -21.27 12.41
C VAL A 332 -13.07 -22.65 13.05
N ASP A 333 -13.84 -22.79 14.13
CA ASP A 333 -14.08 -24.07 14.81
C ASP A 333 -15.05 -25.00 14.07
N ARG A 334 -15.93 -24.45 13.23
CA ARG A 334 -16.89 -25.21 12.42
C ARG A 334 -16.37 -25.50 11.00
N VAL A 335 -15.28 -24.85 10.59
CA VAL A 335 -14.70 -25.05 9.25
C VAL A 335 -14.19 -26.48 9.12
N PRO A 336 -14.66 -27.26 8.13
CA PRO A 336 -14.15 -28.62 7.91
C PRO A 336 -12.65 -28.63 7.57
N PRO A 337 -11.88 -29.66 8.00
CA PRO A 337 -10.45 -29.76 7.71
C PRO A 337 -10.09 -29.62 6.23
N ALA A 338 -10.92 -30.19 5.33
CA ALA A 338 -10.71 -30.10 3.88
C ALA A 338 -10.77 -28.65 3.37
N VAL A 339 -11.66 -27.82 3.93
CA VAL A 339 -11.78 -26.40 3.56
C VAL A 339 -10.58 -25.60 4.05
N ARG A 340 -10.11 -25.88 5.28
CA ARG A 340 -8.87 -25.30 5.83
C ARG A 340 -7.67 -25.67 4.95
N GLN A 341 -7.56 -26.94 4.54
CA GLN A 341 -6.48 -27.40 3.66
C GLN A 341 -6.52 -26.75 2.28
N GLN A 342 -7.71 -26.56 1.71
CA GLN A 342 -7.87 -25.83 0.44
C GLN A 342 -7.44 -24.36 0.56
N ALA A 343 -7.81 -23.69 1.66
CA ALA A 343 -7.39 -22.31 1.91
C ALA A 343 -5.86 -22.21 2.08
N ARG A 344 -5.23 -23.18 2.74
CA ARG A 344 -3.76 -23.27 2.84
C ARG A 344 -3.10 -23.45 1.48
N ALA A 345 -3.61 -24.36 0.66
CA ALA A 345 -3.09 -24.57 -0.70
C ALA A 345 -3.23 -23.30 -1.56
N ALA A 346 -4.35 -22.59 -1.44
CA ALA A 346 -4.56 -21.32 -2.12
C ALA A 346 -3.57 -20.24 -1.65
N TYR A 347 -3.29 -20.15 -0.35
CA TYR A 347 -2.26 -19.22 0.16
C TYR A 347 -0.91 -19.44 -0.52
N TRP A 348 -0.41 -20.67 -0.54
CA TRP A 348 0.89 -20.98 -1.16
C TRP A 348 0.90 -20.71 -2.67
N GLN A 349 -0.12 -21.18 -3.39
CA GLN A 349 -0.23 -20.97 -4.84
C GLN A 349 -0.24 -19.48 -5.20
N GLN A 350 -0.95 -18.67 -4.42
CA GLN A 350 -1.08 -17.24 -4.70
C GLN A 350 0.17 -16.47 -4.32
N THR A 351 0.87 -16.87 -3.25
CA THR A 351 2.17 -16.29 -2.91
C THR A 351 3.20 -16.56 -4.01
N GLU A 352 3.33 -17.79 -4.52
CA GLU A 352 4.25 -18.09 -5.64
C GLU A 352 3.89 -17.34 -6.92
N ALA A 353 2.59 -17.23 -7.23
CA ALA A 353 2.12 -16.47 -8.39
C ALA A 353 2.49 -14.99 -8.28
N ILE A 354 2.40 -14.41 -7.08
CA ILE A 354 2.76 -13.02 -6.80
C ILE A 354 4.28 -12.80 -6.87
N LEU A 355 5.06 -13.75 -6.35
CA LEU A 355 6.52 -13.73 -6.43
C LEU A 355 7.04 -13.99 -7.85
N ALA A 356 6.17 -14.47 -8.75
CA ALA A 356 6.52 -14.91 -10.10
C ALA A 356 7.67 -15.94 -10.12
N ALA A 357 7.81 -16.71 -9.04
CA ALA A 357 8.85 -17.71 -8.85
C ALA A 357 8.41 -18.73 -7.80
N PRO A 358 8.83 -20.01 -7.91
CA PRO A 358 8.56 -21.02 -6.90
C PRO A 358 9.33 -20.70 -5.62
N ILE A 359 8.73 -20.89 -4.44
CA ILE A 359 9.42 -20.69 -3.15
C ILE A 359 10.50 -21.77 -2.97
N GLY A 360 10.18 -23.02 -3.33
CA GLY A 360 11.08 -24.17 -3.15
C GLY A 360 11.34 -24.45 -1.68
N SER A 361 12.59 -24.80 -1.33
CA SER A 361 13.01 -25.08 0.05
C SER A 361 13.31 -23.84 0.90
N ARG A 362 13.20 -22.64 0.31
CA ARG A 362 13.50 -21.38 0.98
C ARG A 362 12.47 -21.04 2.05
N LEU A 363 12.89 -20.25 3.04
CA LEU A 363 11.98 -19.67 4.03
C LEU A 363 11.19 -18.52 3.39
N LEU A 364 9.85 -18.65 3.37
CA LEU A 364 8.99 -17.52 3.06
C LEU A 364 8.90 -16.59 4.27
N ILE A 365 9.19 -15.31 4.05
CA ILE A 365 8.96 -14.23 5.01
C ILE A 365 7.77 -13.42 4.51
N ASP A 366 6.58 -13.71 5.05
CA ASP A 366 5.38 -12.93 4.78
C ASP A 366 5.34 -11.74 5.74
N LYS A 367 5.70 -10.56 5.23
CA LYS A 367 5.71 -9.34 6.02
C LYS A 367 4.41 -8.59 5.78
N ASN A 368 3.60 -8.45 6.82
CA ASN A 368 2.43 -7.56 6.78
C ASN A 368 2.08 -7.12 8.21
N PRO A 369 2.38 -5.87 8.60
CA PRO A 369 2.13 -5.40 9.96
C PRO A 369 0.65 -5.45 10.37
N ALA A 370 -0.28 -5.36 9.40
CA ALA A 370 -1.71 -5.45 9.68
C ALA A 370 -2.14 -6.87 10.10
N MET A 371 -1.33 -7.91 9.83
CA MET A 371 -1.62 -9.29 10.24
C MET A 371 -1.64 -9.46 11.76
N THR A 372 -1.15 -8.52 12.56
CA THR A 372 -1.24 -8.60 14.03
C THR A 372 -2.68 -8.78 14.52
N LEU A 373 -3.67 -8.13 13.90
CA LEU A 373 -5.09 -8.33 14.24
C LEU A 373 -5.62 -9.71 13.83
N LEU A 374 -4.95 -10.37 12.89
CA LEU A 374 -5.31 -11.67 12.33
C LEU A 374 -4.43 -12.82 12.87
N LEU A 375 -3.52 -12.56 13.82
CA LEU A 375 -2.64 -13.59 14.37
C LEU A 375 -3.36 -14.85 14.89
N PRO A 376 -4.56 -14.77 15.50
CA PRO A 376 -5.30 -15.98 15.84
C PRO A 376 -5.72 -16.80 14.61
N VAL A 377 -6.09 -16.12 13.50
CA VAL A 377 -6.40 -16.76 12.22
C VAL A 377 -5.13 -17.32 11.56
N VAL A 378 -3.98 -16.65 11.71
CA VAL A 378 -2.68 -17.19 11.28
C VAL A 378 -2.37 -18.49 12.03
N ASN A 379 -2.49 -18.51 13.35
CA ASN A 379 -2.23 -19.73 14.13
C ASN A 379 -3.24 -20.84 13.82
N TRP A 380 -4.48 -20.49 13.49
CA TRP A 380 -5.46 -21.45 12.99
C TRP A 380 -5.11 -21.94 11.59
N ALA A 381 -4.81 -21.08 10.62
CA ALA A 381 -4.64 -21.49 9.23
C ALA A 381 -3.25 -22.06 8.94
N LEU A 382 -2.22 -21.50 9.57
CA LEU A 382 -0.78 -21.70 9.34
C LEU A 382 -0.06 -21.95 10.70
N PRO A 383 -0.45 -22.98 11.46
CA PRO A 383 0.08 -23.27 12.79
C PRO A 383 1.59 -23.58 12.84
N GLU A 384 2.22 -23.87 11.70
CA GLU A 384 3.66 -24.07 11.57
C GLU A 384 4.46 -22.76 11.50
N ALA A 385 3.78 -21.62 11.34
CA ALA A 385 4.44 -20.33 11.13
C ALA A 385 5.25 -19.92 12.37
N LYS A 386 6.49 -19.47 12.13
CA LYS A 386 7.24 -18.68 13.10
C LYS A 386 6.77 -17.22 13.03
N MET A 387 6.68 -16.53 14.15
CA MET A 387 6.20 -15.15 14.23
C MET A 387 7.33 -14.22 14.70
N LEU A 388 7.77 -13.33 13.82
CA LEU A 388 8.67 -12.24 14.14
C LEU A 388 7.85 -10.99 14.46
N ILE A 389 7.96 -10.47 15.68
CA ILE A 389 7.17 -9.33 16.14
C ILE A 389 8.09 -8.13 16.36
N ALA A 390 7.97 -7.15 15.47
CA ALA A 390 8.67 -5.89 15.56
C ALA A 390 8.00 -4.98 16.60
N LEU A 391 8.74 -4.64 17.64
CA LEU A 391 8.39 -3.65 18.65
C LEU A 391 9.14 -2.35 18.38
N ARG A 392 8.55 -1.24 18.81
CA ARG A 392 9.15 0.09 18.84
C ARG A 392 8.44 0.88 19.94
N ASP A 393 9.04 1.95 20.45
CA ASP A 393 8.37 2.82 21.42
C ASP A 393 6.94 3.16 20.94
N PRO A 394 5.88 2.82 21.71
CA PRO A 394 4.49 3.06 21.33
C PRO A 394 4.21 4.51 20.91
N ARG A 395 4.91 5.48 21.53
CA ARG A 395 4.75 6.91 21.27
C ARG A 395 5.32 7.29 19.91
N ASP A 396 6.48 6.76 19.54
CA ASP A 396 7.05 6.95 18.21
C ASP A 396 6.20 6.28 17.13
N VAL A 397 5.64 5.09 17.41
CA VAL A 397 4.77 4.40 16.47
C VAL A 397 3.52 5.23 16.18
N VAL A 398 2.82 5.69 17.22
CA VAL A 398 1.60 6.49 17.09
C VAL A 398 1.86 7.81 16.39
N LEU A 399 2.92 8.54 16.79
CA LEU A 399 3.30 9.79 16.14
C LEU A 399 3.64 9.52 14.66
N SER A 400 4.46 8.52 14.37
CA SER A 400 4.87 8.20 13.01
C SER A 400 3.68 7.89 12.11
N CYS A 401 2.70 7.12 12.60
CA CYS A 401 1.45 6.83 11.90
C CYS A 401 0.64 8.11 11.64
N PHE A 402 0.48 8.96 12.65
CA PHE A 402 -0.21 10.25 12.52
C PHE A 402 0.45 11.16 11.48
N MET A 403 1.77 11.17 11.39
CA MET A 403 2.50 11.99 10.40
C MET A 403 2.37 11.48 8.95
N GLN A 404 1.89 10.26 8.72
CA GLN A 404 1.81 9.71 7.36
C GLN A 404 0.68 10.33 6.54
N ARG A 405 1.01 10.64 5.28
CA ARG A 405 0.06 10.97 4.22
C ARG A 405 -0.44 9.68 3.57
N LEU A 406 -1.60 9.20 4.00
CA LEU A 406 -2.21 8.01 3.44
C LEU A 406 -3.69 8.25 3.12
N GLN A 407 -4.14 7.63 2.03
CA GLN A 407 -5.56 7.60 1.72
C GLN A 407 -6.31 6.83 2.81
N PRO A 408 -7.47 7.32 3.27
CA PRO A 408 -8.28 6.59 4.22
C PRO A 408 -8.63 5.20 3.70
N ASN A 409 -8.40 4.20 4.53
CA ASN A 409 -8.84 2.82 4.38
C ASN A 409 -9.16 2.28 5.80
N PRO A 410 -9.66 1.04 5.94
CA PRO A 410 -10.04 0.49 7.24
C PRO A 410 -8.92 0.43 8.29
N ILE A 411 -7.65 0.56 7.91
CA ILE A 411 -6.52 0.63 8.85
C ILE A 411 -6.10 2.08 9.09
N THR A 412 -5.83 2.83 8.02
CA THR A 412 -5.26 4.19 8.07
C THR A 412 -6.25 5.23 8.60
N VAL A 413 -7.55 4.92 8.63
CA VAL A 413 -8.58 5.77 9.27
C VAL A 413 -8.29 6.02 10.75
N ASN A 414 -7.60 5.09 11.41
CA ASN A 414 -7.19 5.25 12.80
C ASN A 414 -6.07 6.28 12.98
N TRP A 415 -5.41 6.74 11.92
CA TRP A 415 -4.28 7.69 12.02
C TRP A 415 -4.71 9.12 11.72
N LEU A 416 -6.01 9.40 11.84
CA LEU A 416 -6.58 10.71 11.67
C LEU A 416 -6.54 11.55 12.95
N SER A 417 -6.23 10.97 14.11
CA SER A 417 -5.88 11.68 15.35
C SER A 417 -4.88 10.85 16.16
N LEU A 418 -4.19 11.47 17.12
CA LEU A 418 -3.25 10.76 17.98
C LEU A 418 -3.97 9.77 18.93
N GLU A 419 -5.17 10.12 19.39
CA GLU A 419 -6.00 9.30 20.28
C GLU A 419 -6.53 8.05 19.56
N SER A 420 -7.07 8.22 18.35
CA SER A 420 -7.53 7.09 17.54
C SER A 420 -6.35 6.18 17.15
N ALA A 421 -5.19 6.76 16.85
CA ALA A 421 -3.98 6.00 16.54
C ALA A 421 -3.50 5.19 17.75
N ALA A 422 -3.55 5.78 18.95
CA ALA A 422 -3.18 5.11 20.19
C ALA A 422 -4.17 4.01 20.58
N ALA A 423 -5.47 4.23 20.42
CA ALA A 423 -6.50 3.21 20.65
C ALA A 423 -6.32 2.02 19.70
N PHE A 424 -6.00 2.28 18.43
CA PHE A 424 -5.71 1.25 17.45
C PHE A 424 -4.41 0.50 17.76
N TYR A 425 -3.35 1.21 18.15
CA TYR A 425 -2.11 0.60 18.63
C TYR A 425 -2.38 -0.36 19.80
N ALA A 426 -3.13 0.11 20.79
CA ALA A 426 -3.52 -0.69 21.95
C ALA A 426 -4.30 -1.95 21.54
N GLN A 427 -5.25 -1.83 20.61
CA GLN A 427 -6.02 -2.97 20.12
C GLN A 427 -5.14 -4.03 19.41
N MET A 428 -4.21 -3.59 18.54
CA MET A 428 -3.28 -4.48 17.86
C MET A 428 -2.36 -5.17 18.88
N MET A 429 -1.75 -4.41 19.78
CA MET A 429 -0.81 -4.97 20.74
C MET A 429 -1.49 -5.84 21.80
N ASN A 430 -2.73 -5.55 22.20
CA ASN A 430 -3.52 -6.47 23.03
C ASN A 430 -3.78 -7.80 22.33
N THR A 431 -4.03 -7.80 21.01
CA THR A 431 -4.13 -9.05 20.23
C THR A 431 -2.82 -9.83 20.32
N TRP A 432 -1.70 -9.15 20.13
CA TRP A 432 -0.38 -9.77 20.26
C TRP A 432 -0.13 -10.34 21.65
N LEU A 433 -0.38 -9.57 22.71
CA LEU A 433 -0.22 -10.00 24.10
C LEU A 433 -1.11 -11.20 24.45
N ALA A 434 -2.28 -11.32 23.84
CA ALA A 434 -3.14 -12.49 24.01
C ALA A 434 -2.61 -13.73 23.28
N VAL A 435 -2.13 -13.58 22.04
CA VAL A 435 -1.59 -14.68 21.22
C VAL A 435 -0.29 -15.24 21.82
N ARG A 436 0.63 -14.37 22.24
CA ARG A 436 1.97 -14.79 22.71
C ARG A 436 1.92 -15.73 23.92
N ARG A 437 0.87 -15.62 24.75
CA ARG A 437 0.64 -16.44 25.95
C ARG A 437 0.48 -17.92 25.63
N TRP A 438 0.01 -18.25 24.43
CA TRP A 438 -0.37 -19.62 24.04
C TRP A 438 0.49 -20.20 22.91
N THR A 439 1.49 -19.45 22.45
CA THR A 439 2.31 -19.78 21.28
C THR A 439 3.80 -19.77 21.60
N GLU A 440 4.15 -20.13 22.84
CA GLU A 440 5.54 -20.20 23.29
C GLU A 440 6.41 -21.05 22.34
N GLY A 441 7.62 -20.56 22.06
CA GLY A 441 8.55 -21.17 21.11
C GLY A 441 8.24 -20.90 19.63
N GLN A 442 7.09 -20.31 19.29
CA GLN A 442 6.75 -19.96 17.90
C GLN A 442 7.04 -18.51 17.54
N TRP A 443 7.52 -17.70 18.47
CA TRP A 443 7.70 -16.27 18.24
C TRP A 443 9.01 -15.73 18.77
N LEU A 444 9.47 -14.64 18.15
CA LEU A 444 10.57 -13.82 18.61
C LEU A 444 10.16 -12.34 18.53
N GLN A 445 10.35 -11.62 19.64
CA GLN A 445 10.22 -10.17 19.67
C GLN A 445 11.58 -9.49 19.56
N PHE A 446 11.62 -8.39 18.83
CA PHE A 446 12.79 -7.51 18.74
C PHE A 446 12.34 -6.05 18.76
N ARG A 447 13.16 -5.15 19.32
CA ARG A 447 12.89 -3.72 19.30
C ARG A 447 13.63 -3.07 18.15
N TYR A 448 12.98 -2.14 17.48
CA TYR A 448 13.57 -1.35 16.40
C TYR A 448 14.85 -0.63 16.86
N GLU A 449 14.83 -0.09 18.08
CA GLU A 449 15.93 0.61 18.71
C GLU A 449 17.15 -0.30 18.88
N ASP A 450 16.95 -1.57 19.22
CA ASP A 450 18.04 -2.56 19.34
C ASP A 450 18.63 -2.91 17.98
N VAL A 451 17.80 -3.00 16.93
CA VAL A 451 18.26 -3.28 15.56
C VAL A 451 19.07 -2.11 15.01
N VAL A 452 18.67 -0.87 15.32
CA VAL A 452 19.41 0.33 14.92
C VAL A 452 20.74 0.44 15.69
N ALA A 453 20.75 0.06 16.98
CA ALA A 453 21.95 0.12 17.82
C ALA A 453 22.97 -1.00 17.50
N ASP A 454 22.50 -2.22 17.24
CA ASP A 454 23.32 -3.39 16.93
C ASP A 454 22.64 -4.29 15.90
N LEU A 455 22.77 -3.90 14.63
CA LEU A 455 22.19 -4.65 13.52
C LEU A 455 22.73 -6.09 13.46
N ALA A 456 24.04 -6.28 13.63
CA ALA A 456 24.66 -7.60 13.47
C ALA A 456 24.22 -8.56 14.58
N GLY A 457 24.18 -8.13 15.84
CA GLY A 457 23.70 -8.93 16.95
C GLY A 457 22.22 -9.30 16.82
N GLN A 458 21.36 -8.35 16.46
CA GLN A 458 19.93 -8.64 16.25
C GLN A 458 19.70 -9.53 15.03
N ALA A 459 20.43 -9.32 13.93
CA ALA A 459 20.34 -10.17 12.74
C ALA A 459 20.72 -11.62 13.06
N ARG A 460 21.81 -11.87 13.81
CA ARG A 460 22.18 -13.23 14.26
C ARG A 460 21.05 -13.88 15.04
N ARG A 461 20.53 -13.18 16.05
CA ARG A 461 19.42 -13.68 16.89
C ARG A 461 18.16 -14.02 16.09
N ILE A 462 17.83 -13.21 15.08
CA ILE A 462 16.68 -13.46 14.20
C ILE A 462 16.95 -14.67 13.29
N LEU A 463 18.12 -14.75 12.65
CA LEU A 463 18.48 -15.87 11.77
C LEU A 463 18.50 -17.21 12.53
N ASP A 464 19.08 -17.22 13.74
CA ASP A 464 19.10 -18.40 14.62
C ASP A 464 17.67 -18.87 14.95
N PHE A 465 16.79 -17.94 15.33
CA PHE A 465 15.38 -18.26 15.58
C PHE A 465 14.68 -18.81 14.34
N LEU A 466 14.98 -18.27 13.15
CA LEU A 466 14.43 -18.75 11.89
C LEU A 466 15.02 -20.10 11.43
N GLY A 467 16.19 -20.48 11.97
CA GLY A 467 16.97 -21.64 11.53
C GLY A 467 17.63 -21.39 10.17
N LEU A 468 18.18 -20.19 9.99
CA LEU A 468 18.98 -19.80 8.83
C LEU A 468 20.45 -19.63 9.27
N PRO A 469 21.43 -20.05 8.46
CA PRO A 469 22.84 -19.82 8.77
C PRO A 469 23.16 -18.32 8.74
N TRP A 470 24.26 -17.92 9.40
CA TRP A 470 24.76 -16.56 9.27
C TRP A 470 25.29 -16.31 7.84
N ASN A 471 24.96 -15.14 7.28
CA ASN A 471 25.49 -14.65 6.02
C ASN A 471 25.72 -13.14 6.12
N ASP A 472 26.93 -12.66 5.84
CA ASP A 472 27.27 -11.22 5.94
C ASP A 472 26.45 -10.32 5.00
N GLN A 473 25.86 -10.87 3.93
CA GLN A 473 25.00 -10.13 2.98
C GLN A 473 23.79 -9.47 3.65
N VAL A 474 23.33 -9.99 4.80
CA VAL A 474 22.19 -9.40 5.54
C VAL A 474 22.52 -8.02 6.11
N LEU A 475 23.81 -7.69 6.26
CA LEU A 475 24.27 -6.36 6.69
C LEU A 475 24.26 -5.34 5.54
N ASP A 476 24.35 -5.81 4.30
CA ASP A 476 24.32 -4.98 3.08
C ASP A 476 22.88 -4.74 2.58
N PHE A 477 21.91 -4.67 3.48
CA PHE A 477 20.48 -4.54 3.15
C PHE A 477 20.17 -3.30 2.28
N GLN A 478 20.97 -2.22 2.40
CA GLN A 478 20.79 -0.99 1.61
C GLN A 478 21.03 -1.20 0.11
N LYS A 479 21.99 -2.06 -0.24
CA LYS A 479 22.28 -2.39 -1.64
C LYS A 479 21.09 -3.17 -2.23
N HIS A 480 20.61 -4.16 -1.49
CA HIS A 480 19.43 -4.95 -1.86
C HIS A 480 18.17 -4.09 -1.99
N ALA A 481 17.95 -3.15 -1.08
CA ALA A 481 16.82 -2.22 -1.12
C ALA A 481 16.89 -1.21 -2.28
N ARG A 482 18.06 -0.97 -2.88
CA ARG A 482 18.21 -0.13 -4.09
C ARG A 482 17.99 -0.93 -5.38
N ASP A 483 18.37 -2.20 -5.37
CA ASP A 483 18.24 -3.10 -6.53
C ASP A 483 16.82 -3.67 -6.66
N LYS A 484 16.02 -3.67 -5.59
CA LYS A 484 14.63 -4.12 -5.54
C LYS A 484 13.67 -2.98 -5.22
N ILE A 485 12.49 -3.01 -5.82
CA ILE A 485 11.46 -1.98 -5.60
C ILE A 485 10.71 -2.27 -4.31
N VAL A 486 10.99 -1.47 -3.27
CA VAL A 486 10.24 -1.50 -2.01
C VAL A 486 8.98 -0.66 -2.15
N ARG A 487 7.81 -1.25 -1.89
CA ARG A 487 6.52 -0.57 -2.08
C ARG A 487 5.97 0.07 -0.80
N SER A 488 6.68 -0.08 0.31
CA SER A 488 6.32 0.51 1.59
C SER A 488 6.40 2.05 1.56
N PRO A 489 5.51 2.77 2.27
CA PRO A 489 5.63 4.22 2.50
C PRO A 489 6.97 4.64 3.15
N THR A 490 7.72 3.69 3.71
CA THR A 490 9.06 3.87 4.29
C THR A 490 10.21 3.69 3.29
N TYR A 491 9.96 3.53 1.98
CA TYR A 491 11.04 3.23 1.02
C TYR A 491 12.22 4.23 1.07
N GLN A 492 11.93 5.51 1.25
CA GLN A 492 12.96 6.55 1.39
C GLN A 492 13.78 6.42 2.69
N ASP A 493 13.24 5.76 3.72
CA ASP A 493 13.88 5.55 5.01
C ASP A 493 14.85 4.34 4.93
N VAL A 494 14.50 3.29 4.18
CA VAL A 494 15.29 2.04 4.10
C VAL A 494 16.42 2.05 3.06
N THR A 495 16.43 3.04 2.16
CA THR A 495 17.51 3.25 1.18
C THR A 495 18.64 4.17 1.69
N LYS A 496 18.43 4.77 2.87
CA LYS A 496 19.39 5.62 3.59
C LYS A 496 20.19 4.79 4.61
N PRO A 497 21.37 5.28 5.05
CA PRO A 497 22.07 4.74 6.22
C PRO A 497 21.14 4.61 7.43
N LEU A 498 21.34 3.61 8.28
CA LEU A 498 20.60 3.53 9.55
C LEU A 498 20.79 4.86 10.31
N TYR A 499 19.67 5.51 10.63
CA TYR A 499 19.69 6.79 11.31
C TYR A 499 18.83 6.73 12.57
N GLN A 500 19.31 7.39 13.62
CA GLN A 500 18.63 7.43 14.92
C GLN A 500 17.57 8.54 15.03
N SER A 501 17.43 9.41 14.01
CA SER A 501 16.51 10.56 14.08
C SER A 501 15.03 10.20 14.24
N SER A 502 14.68 8.94 13.98
CA SER A 502 13.32 8.45 14.24
C SER A 502 13.12 7.87 15.65
N VAL A 503 14.20 7.56 16.39
CA VAL A 503 14.14 7.06 17.77
C VAL A 503 13.97 8.23 18.73
N GLY A 504 12.93 8.17 19.56
CA GLY A 504 12.62 9.22 20.54
C GLY A 504 12.09 10.51 19.92
N ARG A 505 11.66 10.49 18.65
CA ARG A 505 11.07 11.66 17.97
C ARG A 505 9.82 12.16 18.70
N TRP A 506 9.08 11.25 19.34
CA TRP A 506 7.91 11.55 20.13
C TRP A 506 8.13 12.64 21.18
N ARG A 507 9.35 12.76 21.73
CA ARG A 507 9.69 13.79 22.74
C ARG A 507 9.47 15.21 22.23
N ARG A 508 9.73 15.45 20.94
CA ARG A 508 9.49 16.75 20.28
C ARG A 508 8.00 17.12 20.18
N TYR A 509 7.13 16.11 20.27
CA TYR A 509 5.68 16.21 20.15
C TYR A 509 4.94 15.78 21.43
N GLU A 510 5.66 15.62 22.55
CA GLU A 510 5.15 14.99 23.78
C GLU A 510 3.84 15.63 24.26
N LYS A 511 3.78 16.96 24.26
CA LYS A 511 2.59 17.71 24.69
C LYS A 511 1.33 17.37 23.89
N TYR A 512 1.48 16.97 22.62
CA TYR A 512 0.36 16.56 21.76
C TYR A 512 -0.03 15.10 21.95
N LEU A 513 0.88 14.27 22.46
CA LEU A 513 0.63 12.87 22.81
C LEU A 513 -0.01 12.69 24.19
N ALA A 514 -0.06 13.74 25.02
CA ALA A 514 -0.66 13.69 26.36
C ALA A 514 -2.08 13.06 26.38
N PRO A 515 -3.01 13.36 25.45
CA PRO A 515 -4.32 12.70 25.41
C PRO A 515 -4.26 11.19 25.12
N ALA A 516 -3.22 10.73 24.42
CA ALA A 516 -2.99 9.33 24.07
C ALA A 516 -2.21 8.56 25.15
N ALA A 517 -1.55 9.24 26.09
CA ALA A 517 -0.61 8.65 27.04
C ALA A 517 -1.23 7.49 27.86
N LYS A 518 -2.47 7.65 28.33
CA LYS A 518 -3.17 6.61 29.11
C LYS A 518 -3.34 5.30 28.33
N ALA A 519 -3.61 5.37 27.03
CA ALA A 519 -3.79 4.18 26.19
C ALA A 519 -2.45 3.48 25.91
N LEU A 520 -1.33 4.22 25.91
CA LEU A 520 -0.01 3.70 25.58
C LEU A 520 0.78 3.22 26.79
N ALA A 521 0.53 3.77 27.99
CA ALA A 521 1.28 3.48 29.21
C ALA A 521 1.45 1.98 29.52
N PRO A 522 0.41 1.11 29.40
CA PRO A 522 0.58 -0.32 29.63
C PRO A 522 1.62 -0.96 28.71
N PHE A 523 1.73 -0.48 27.47
CA PHE A 523 2.65 -1.02 26.47
C PHE A 523 4.05 -0.45 26.58
N VAL A 524 4.18 0.80 27.02
CA VAL A 524 5.48 1.40 27.38
C VAL A 524 6.13 0.55 28.48
N GLN A 525 5.37 0.23 29.53
CA GLN A 525 5.83 -0.63 30.63
C GLN A 525 6.10 -2.06 30.17
N GLU A 526 5.13 -2.70 29.49
CA GLU A 526 5.21 -4.10 29.06
C GLU A 526 6.38 -4.37 28.11
N PHE A 527 6.72 -3.41 27.24
CA PHE A 527 7.81 -3.57 26.27
C PHE A 527 9.13 -2.94 26.72
N GLY A 528 9.22 -2.48 27.98
CA GLY A 528 10.47 -2.01 28.59
C GLY A 528 11.00 -0.70 28.00
N TYR A 529 10.11 0.27 27.75
CA TYR A 529 10.47 1.63 27.36
C TYR A 529 10.37 2.58 28.57
N ASP A 530 11.24 3.60 28.59
CA ASP A 530 11.25 4.59 29.67
C ASP A 530 9.94 5.39 29.70
N ALA A 531 9.34 5.53 30.88
CA ALA A 531 8.11 6.30 31.06
C ALA A 531 8.32 7.83 30.93
N THR A 532 9.57 8.28 30.98
CA THR A 532 10.00 9.70 30.98
C THR A 532 10.61 10.14 29.66
#